data_AF-M5C0N8-F1
#
_entry.id   AF-M5C0N8-F1
#
_cell.length_a   1.000
_cell.length_b   1.000
_cell.length_c   1.000
_cell.angle_alpha   90.00
_cell.angle_beta   90.00
_cell.angle_gamma   90.00
#
_symmetry.space_group_name_H-M   'P 1'
#
loop_
_entity.id
_entity.type
_entity.pdbx_description
1 polymer ?
#
loop_
_entity_poly.entity_id
_entity_poly.type
_entity_poly.pdbx_seq_one_letter_code
_entity_poly.pdbx_strand_id
1 'polypeptide(L)'
;MFQSLRTRSGRVALVEVFSQLASFHETLVPIAHIVTELNAYSIKRMEEPNFERRLTAFSLFNEEGYKSLACELWLPLIYNMLFFIQDPEELSIRSSASLGLKRFVEEVASKPSSDFEKSFTKILYPGLRYGLRSKFELVRTEVLGVLAYAVARCDSITSLSQLRPLLADGDDEANFFLNVYHIQTHRRTRALRRLADFAENIRSATLSDLFMPLVGQFVESVATTDHLLVNEAIITLGRMAAQLAWGSYNAAVQYYLRLARERVPTTEKAMIRTVVSILDNFHFKMGESVEIDKPEAEETADSNEPLDTEVEVKANAQREAKKMARIEEAVTTRLLPSLLQYLEKRDEAEEAIRIPIAIGIARVTMHLPETYRSPQISKLIIALSQILRSKSQDVRDLTRETLCKIAIIVGPESLYMFSHM
;
A
#
# COMPACT_ATOMS: atom_id res chain seq x y z
N MET A 1 -12.00 -15.03 16.64
CA MET A 1 -12.46 -14.32 17.86
C MET A 1 -11.32 -13.71 18.66
N PHE A 2 -10.21 -14.44 18.93
CA PHE A 2 -9.08 -13.90 19.70
C PHE A 2 -8.46 -12.61 19.16
N GLN A 3 -8.48 -12.40 17.84
CA GLN A 3 -7.98 -11.17 17.20
C GLN A 3 -8.92 -9.97 17.34
N SER A 4 -10.24 -10.19 17.36
CA SER A 4 -11.25 -9.12 17.18
C SER A 4 -12.00 -8.73 18.45
N LEU A 5 -12.17 -9.64 19.42
CA LEU A 5 -12.84 -9.34 20.67
C LEU A 5 -11.95 -8.50 21.59
N ARG A 6 -12.37 -7.25 21.83
CA ARG A 6 -11.64 -6.27 22.64
C ARG A 6 -12.18 -6.11 24.06
N THR A 7 -13.47 -6.37 24.30
CA THR A 7 -14.08 -6.19 25.62
C THR A 7 -13.57 -7.25 26.61
N ARG A 8 -13.37 -6.87 27.87
CA ARG A 8 -12.94 -7.82 28.91
C ARG A 8 -13.90 -8.99 29.03
N SER A 9 -15.20 -8.73 29.16
CA SER A 9 -16.22 -9.79 29.26
C SER A 9 -16.15 -10.76 28.07
N GLY A 10 -15.98 -10.24 26.86
CA GLY A 10 -15.83 -11.05 25.65
C GLY A 10 -14.55 -11.88 25.65
N ARG A 11 -13.42 -11.33 26.11
CA ARG A 11 -12.15 -12.06 26.20
C ARG A 11 -12.18 -13.13 27.29
N VAL A 12 -12.72 -12.82 28.45
CA VAL A 12 -12.88 -13.78 29.56
C VAL A 12 -13.77 -14.95 29.12
N ALA A 13 -14.94 -14.65 28.53
CA ALA A 13 -15.83 -15.69 28.02
C ALA A 13 -15.17 -16.54 26.92
N LEU A 14 -14.41 -15.90 26.00
CA LEU A 14 -13.70 -16.63 24.96
C LEU A 14 -12.65 -17.58 25.51
N VAL A 15 -11.86 -17.14 26.50
CA VAL A 15 -10.85 -17.96 27.18
C VAL A 15 -11.51 -19.11 27.94
N GLU A 16 -12.65 -18.86 28.60
CA GLU A 16 -13.41 -19.89 29.30
C GLU A 16 -13.95 -20.94 28.34
N VAL A 17 -14.58 -20.53 27.24
CA VAL A 17 -15.06 -21.45 26.19
C VAL A 17 -13.90 -22.26 25.61
N PHE A 18 -12.75 -21.63 25.34
CA PHE A 18 -11.58 -22.34 24.82
C PHE A 18 -11.02 -23.36 25.83
N SER A 19 -11.04 -23.02 27.12
CA SER A 19 -10.63 -23.93 28.21
C SER A 19 -11.58 -25.11 28.34
N GLN A 20 -12.89 -24.89 28.19
CA GLN A 20 -13.88 -25.97 28.13
C GLN A 20 -13.68 -26.85 26.89
N LEU A 21 -13.38 -26.29 25.72
CA LEU A 21 -13.07 -27.09 24.54
C LEU A 21 -11.84 -28.01 24.76
N ALA A 22 -10.84 -27.53 25.50
CA ALA A 22 -9.67 -28.33 25.83
C ALA A 22 -9.96 -29.47 26.82
N SER A 23 -11.05 -29.43 27.59
CA SER A 23 -11.45 -30.58 28.41
C SER A 23 -12.02 -31.74 27.57
N PHE A 24 -12.46 -31.47 26.34
CA PHE A 24 -12.92 -32.48 25.38
C PHE A 24 -11.82 -32.95 24.42
N HIS A 25 -10.73 -32.17 24.26
CA HIS A 25 -9.64 -32.45 23.32
C HIS A 25 -8.28 -32.25 24.00
N GLU A 26 -7.64 -33.35 24.41
CA GLU A 26 -6.38 -33.34 25.15
C GLU A 26 -5.24 -32.60 24.41
N THR A 27 -5.25 -32.64 23.07
CA THR A 27 -4.28 -31.92 22.23
C THR A 27 -4.32 -30.39 22.40
N LEU A 28 -5.44 -29.84 22.86
CA LEU A 28 -5.62 -28.40 23.09
C LEU A 28 -5.20 -27.97 24.49
N VAL A 29 -5.03 -28.89 25.44
CA VAL A 29 -4.71 -28.58 26.85
C VAL A 29 -3.47 -27.68 26.99
N PRO A 30 -2.34 -27.94 26.32
CA PRO A 30 -1.17 -27.07 26.41
C PRO A 30 -1.47 -25.64 25.95
N ILE A 31 -2.24 -25.48 24.87
CA ILE A 31 -2.59 -24.16 24.32
C ILE A 31 -3.62 -23.45 25.18
N ALA A 32 -4.59 -24.17 25.73
CA ALA A 32 -5.59 -23.58 26.61
C ALA A 32 -4.95 -22.94 27.85
N HIS A 33 -3.94 -23.59 28.43
CA HIS A 33 -3.17 -23.02 29.51
C HIS A 33 -2.46 -21.72 29.07
N ILE A 34 -1.70 -21.76 27.97
CA ILE A 34 -0.97 -20.59 27.46
C ILE A 34 -1.92 -19.42 27.17
N VAL A 35 -3.01 -19.67 26.44
CA VAL A 35 -3.99 -18.64 26.07
C VAL A 35 -4.66 -18.05 27.33
N THR A 36 -4.91 -18.86 28.36
CA THR A 36 -5.46 -18.39 29.63
C THR A 36 -4.51 -17.43 30.33
N GLU A 37 -3.23 -17.79 30.44
CA GLU A 37 -2.23 -16.95 31.09
C GLU A 37 -1.97 -15.66 30.30
N LEU A 38 -1.88 -15.74 28.97
CA LEU A 38 -1.72 -14.57 28.09
C LEU A 38 -2.89 -13.58 28.20
N ASN A 39 -4.07 -14.04 28.65
CA ASN A 39 -5.27 -13.23 28.75
C ASN A 39 -5.68 -12.92 30.20
N ALA A 40 -4.81 -13.20 31.17
CA ALA A 40 -5.11 -13.04 32.58
C ALA A 40 -5.46 -11.59 32.95
N TYR A 41 -6.43 -11.43 33.86
CA TYR A 41 -6.81 -10.16 34.48
C TYR A 41 -6.46 -10.19 35.98
N SER A 42 -6.24 -9.01 36.56
CA SER A 42 -5.95 -8.84 37.97
C SER A 42 -7.15 -9.26 38.82
N ILE A 43 -6.88 -10.01 39.89
CA ILE A 43 -7.89 -10.39 40.89
C ILE A 43 -8.12 -9.22 41.86
N LYS A 44 -7.11 -8.35 42.04
CA LYS A 44 -7.14 -7.23 43.00
C LYS A 44 -7.76 -5.96 42.45
N ARG A 45 -7.64 -5.73 41.14
CA ARG A 45 -8.12 -4.53 40.46
C ARG A 45 -8.99 -4.92 39.29
N MET A 46 -10.27 -4.59 39.39
CA MET A 46 -11.25 -4.88 38.35
C MET A 46 -10.87 -4.17 37.05
N GLU A 47 -11.04 -4.83 35.90
CA GLU A 47 -10.67 -4.34 34.56
C GLU A 47 -9.16 -4.26 34.22
N GLU A 48 -8.25 -4.37 35.19
CA GLU A 48 -6.81 -4.31 34.89
C GLU A 48 -6.23 -5.66 34.43
N PRO A 49 -5.43 -5.70 33.34
CA PRO A 49 -4.62 -6.86 32.99
C PRO A 49 -3.71 -7.34 34.13
N ASN A 50 -3.49 -8.65 34.25
CA ASN A 50 -2.42 -9.17 35.09
C ASN A 50 -1.12 -9.24 34.29
N PHE A 51 -0.36 -8.14 34.27
CA PHE A 51 0.88 -8.05 33.47
C PHE A 51 1.94 -9.07 33.86
N GLU A 52 2.10 -9.36 35.15
CA GLU A 52 3.07 -10.35 35.64
C GLU A 52 2.81 -11.73 35.03
N ARG A 53 1.56 -12.22 35.11
CA ARG A 53 1.17 -13.51 34.52
C ARG A 53 1.34 -13.52 33.00
N ARG A 54 0.89 -12.45 32.34
CA ARG A 54 0.99 -12.33 30.87
C ARG A 54 2.45 -12.36 30.40
N LEU A 55 3.31 -11.54 31.00
CA LEU A 55 4.73 -11.46 30.62
C LEU A 55 5.48 -12.76 30.94
N THR A 56 5.17 -13.41 32.05
CA THR A 56 5.72 -14.74 32.38
C THR A 56 5.32 -15.77 31.32
N ALA A 57 4.05 -15.81 30.93
CA ALA A 57 3.56 -16.72 29.89
C ALA A 57 4.17 -16.43 28.52
N PHE A 58 4.35 -15.15 28.17
CA PHE A 58 5.07 -14.75 26.96
C PHE A 58 6.52 -15.24 26.98
N SER A 59 7.25 -15.07 28.09
CA SER A 59 8.65 -15.52 28.21
C SER A 59 8.76 -17.03 28.00
N LEU A 60 8.00 -17.80 28.78
CA LEU A 60 8.00 -19.27 28.70
C LEU A 60 7.64 -19.76 27.29
N PHE A 61 6.62 -19.15 26.67
CA PHE A 61 6.23 -19.49 25.31
C PHE A 61 7.33 -19.16 24.30
N ASN A 62 7.91 -17.96 24.36
CA ASN A 62 8.87 -17.45 23.37
C ASN A 62 10.28 -18.08 23.49
N GLU A 63 10.62 -18.66 24.65
CA GLU A 63 11.90 -19.35 24.88
C GLU A 63 11.84 -20.81 24.42
N GLU A 64 10.87 -21.57 24.93
CA GLU A 64 10.82 -23.03 24.73
C GLU A 64 9.44 -23.52 24.27
N GLY A 65 8.34 -22.87 24.70
CA GLY A 65 6.98 -23.40 24.51
C GLY A 65 6.51 -23.55 23.06
N TYR A 66 7.17 -22.88 22.10
CA TYR A 66 6.80 -22.96 20.69
C TYR A 66 7.46 -24.11 19.91
N LYS A 67 8.62 -24.61 20.34
CA LYS A 67 9.51 -25.48 19.53
C LYS A 67 8.89 -26.83 19.17
N SER A 68 8.03 -27.36 20.02
CA SER A 68 7.37 -28.66 19.83
C SER A 68 5.92 -28.52 19.34
N LEU A 69 5.49 -27.32 18.95
CA LEU A 69 4.08 -27.07 18.68
C LEU A 69 3.70 -27.43 17.24
N ALA A 70 2.69 -28.29 17.10
CA ALA A 70 2.11 -28.62 15.80
C ALA A 70 1.47 -27.38 15.13
N CYS A 71 1.50 -27.33 13.79
CA CYS A 71 1.03 -26.16 13.04
C CYS A 71 -0.42 -25.75 13.37
N GLU A 72 -1.32 -26.72 13.55
CA GLU A 72 -2.74 -26.46 13.83
C GLU A 72 -2.96 -25.73 15.16
N LEU A 73 -2.08 -25.99 16.13
CA LEU A 73 -2.15 -25.42 17.48
C LEU A 73 -1.65 -23.97 17.54
N TRP A 74 -0.97 -23.48 16.50
CA TRP A 74 -0.57 -22.08 16.41
C TRP A 74 -1.74 -21.14 16.16
N LEU A 75 -2.85 -21.63 15.60
CA LEU A 75 -3.92 -20.75 15.12
C LEU A 75 -4.50 -19.83 16.21
N PRO A 76 -4.87 -20.33 17.41
CA PRO A 76 -5.35 -19.46 18.49
C PRO A 76 -4.27 -18.47 18.95
N LEU A 77 -3.01 -18.90 18.99
CA LEU A 77 -1.87 -18.09 19.42
C LEU A 77 -1.59 -16.96 18.44
N ILE A 78 -1.54 -17.23 17.13
CA ILE A 78 -1.35 -16.21 16.08
C ILE A 78 -2.41 -15.12 16.21
N TYR A 79 -3.68 -15.50 16.36
CA TYR A 79 -4.74 -14.51 16.53
C TYR A 79 -4.64 -13.74 17.86
N ASN A 80 -4.15 -14.38 18.92
CA ASN A 80 -3.89 -13.72 20.20
C ASN A 80 -2.73 -12.71 20.07
N MET A 81 -1.64 -13.09 19.41
CA MET A 81 -0.49 -12.21 19.17
C MET A 81 -0.86 -11.05 18.23
N LEU A 82 -1.65 -11.30 17.19
CA LEU A 82 -2.18 -10.27 16.29
C LEU A 82 -3.10 -9.27 17.01
N PHE A 83 -3.74 -9.68 18.10
CA PHE A 83 -4.46 -8.76 18.98
C PHE A 83 -3.47 -7.93 19.82
N PHE A 84 -2.54 -8.58 20.52
CA PHE A 84 -1.61 -7.90 21.43
C PHE A 84 -0.59 -6.99 20.74
N ILE A 85 -0.16 -7.31 19.53
CA ILE A 85 0.74 -6.43 18.76
C ILE A 85 0.07 -5.09 18.38
N GLN A 86 -1.26 -5.02 18.43
CA GLN A 86 -2.02 -3.80 18.16
C GLN A 86 -2.22 -2.89 19.39
N ASP A 87 -1.73 -3.30 20.56
CA ASP A 87 -1.82 -2.49 21.78
C ASP A 87 -0.96 -1.22 21.63
N PRO A 88 -1.54 -0.01 21.66
CA PRO A 88 -0.77 1.23 21.50
C PRO A 88 -0.03 1.65 22.77
N GLU A 89 -0.46 1.21 23.94
CA GLU A 89 0.00 1.70 25.25
C GLU A 89 1.08 0.78 25.83
N GLU A 90 0.89 -0.52 25.76
CA GLU A 90 1.72 -1.50 26.46
C GLU A 90 2.87 -2.03 25.60
N LEU A 91 4.03 -1.35 25.65
CA LEU A 91 5.23 -1.73 24.90
C LEU A 91 5.67 -3.17 25.16
N SER A 92 5.74 -3.59 26.43
CA SER A 92 6.25 -4.91 26.82
C SER A 92 5.40 -6.05 26.24
N ILE A 93 4.07 -5.89 26.26
CA ILE A 93 3.11 -6.83 25.67
C ILE A 93 3.23 -6.84 24.15
N ARG A 94 3.29 -5.65 23.53
CA ARG A 94 3.43 -5.51 22.09
C ARG A 94 4.71 -6.16 21.56
N SER A 95 5.85 -5.91 22.20
CA SER A 95 7.14 -6.50 21.83
C SER A 95 7.18 -8.02 22.09
N SER A 96 6.52 -8.49 23.16
CA SER A 96 6.41 -9.94 23.43
C SER A 96 5.57 -10.68 22.39
N ALA A 97 4.46 -10.07 21.94
CA ALA A 97 3.64 -10.60 20.86
C ALA A 97 4.39 -10.58 19.51
N SER A 98 5.12 -9.50 19.23
CA SER A 98 6.03 -9.38 18.09
C SER A 98 7.06 -10.51 18.07
N LEU A 99 7.69 -10.80 19.21
CA LEU A 99 8.62 -11.94 19.33
C LEU A 99 7.92 -13.29 19.09
N GLY A 100 6.72 -13.51 19.64
CA GLY A 100 5.96 -14.75 19.39
C GLY A 100 5.61 -14.96 17.92
N LEU A 101 5.28 -13.88 17.20
CA LEU A 101 5.08 -13.95 15.74
C LEU A 101 6.39 -14.24 14.99
N LYS A 102 7.52 -13.70 15.45
CA LYS A 102 8.85 -14.03 14.89
C LYS A 102 9.21 -15.50 15.12
N ARG A 103 8.83 -16.10 16.25
CA ARG A 103 8.98 -17.55 16.48
C ARG A 103 8.18 -18.38 15.48
N PHE A 104 6.94 -17.98 15.18
CA PHE A 104 6.19 -18.64 14.11
C PHE A 104 6.88 -18.52 12.75
N VAL A 105 7.48 -17.37 12.46
CA VAL A 105 8.26 -17.16 11.23
C VAL A 105 9.50 -18.09 11.18
N GLU A 106 10.14 -18.41 12.30
CA GLU A 106 11.24 -19.39 12.36
C GLU A 106 10.76 -20.80 11.98
N GLU A 107 9.57 -21.20 12.44
CA GLU A 107 8.95 -22.47 12.03
C GLU A 107 8.62 -22.49 10.54
N VAL A 108 8.14 -21.36 9.99
CA VAL A 108 7.87 -21.23 8.54
C VAL A 108 9.15 -21.37 7.72
N ALA A 109 10.22 -20.69 8.13
CA ALA A 109 11.50 -20.69 7.42
C ALA A 109 12.22 -22.04 7.50
N SER A 110 12.13 -22.76 8.63
CA SER A 110 12.76 -24.06 8.81
C SER A 110 12.04 -25.21 8.08
N LYS A 111 10.75 -25.04 7.76
CA LYS A 111 9.89 -26.05 7.13
C LYS A 111 9.19 -25.47 5.89
N PRO A 112 9.91 -25.22 4.78
CA PRO A 112 9.31 -24.65 3.57
C PRO A 112 8.26 -25.59 2.95
N SER A 113 7.27 -25.03 2.25
CA SER A 113 6.18 -25.76 1.61
C SER A 113 5.32 -26.61 2.55
N SER A 114 5.34 -26.33 3.85
CA SER A 114 4.55 -27.01 4.87
C SER A 114 3.24 -26.28 5.18
N ASP A 115 2.43 -26.85 6.08
CA ASP A 115 1.23 -26.17 6.58
C ASP A 115 1.55 -24.87 7.34
N PHE A 116 2.78 -24.70 7.82
CA PHE A 116 3.25 -23.44 8.39
C PHE A 116 3.28 -22.34 7.33
N GLU A 117 3.83 -22.61 6.15
CA GLU A 117 3.88 -21.65 5.05
C GLU A 117 2.46 -21.29 4.55
N LYS A 118 1.56 -22.29 4.47
CA LYS A 118 0.14 -22.05 4.13
C LYS A 118 -0.53 -21.17 5.19
N SER A 119 -0.30 -21.44 6.48
CA SER A 119 -0.85 -20.66 7.58
C SER A 119 -0.27 -19.25 7.63
N PHE A 120 1.01 -19.07 7.32
CA PHE A 120 1.62 -17.76 7.15
C PHE A 120 0.91 -16.95 6.07
N THR A 121 0.81 -17.52 4.86
CA THR A 121 0.22 -16.85 3.70
C THR A 121 -1.27 -16.52 3.89
N LYS A 122 -2.04 -17.45 4.48
CA LYS A 122 -3.49 -17.30 4.65
C LYS A 122 -3.91 -16.51 5.88
N ILE A 123 -3.07 -16.45 6.92
CA ILE A 123 -3.49 -15.97 8.25
C ILE A 123 -2.58 -14.87 8.75
N LEU A 124 -1.29 -15.16 8.96
CA LEU A 124 -0.38 -14.19 9.55
C LEU A 124 -0.14 -13.01 8.60
N TYR A 125 0.17 -13.25 7.33
CA TYR A 125 0.50 -12.19 6.38
C TYR A 125 -0.67 -11.20 6.16
N PRO A 126 -1.93 -11.63 5.96
CA PRO A 126 -3.08 -10.72 6.00
C PRO A 126 -3.22 -9.98 7.34
N GLY A 127 -2.99 -10.65 8.47
CA GLY A 127 -3.02 -10.03 9.80
C GLY A 127 -1.98 -8.92 9.98
N LEU A 128 -0.75 -9.13 9.51
CA LEU A 128 0.32 -8.12 9.51
C LEU A 128 -0.05 -6.94 8.60
N ARG A 129 -0.54 -7.20 7.39
CA ARG A 129 -1.00 -6.13 6.47
C ARG A 129 -2.11 -5.29 7.08
N TYR A 130 -3.03 -5.90 7.82
CA TYR A 130 -4.05 -5.17 8.58
C TYR A 130 -3.42 -4.30 9.68
N GLY A 131 -2.46 -4.85 10.45
CA GLY A 131 -1.75 -4.12 11.50
C GLY A 131 -0.97 -2.90 10.99
N LEU A 132 -0.42 -2.95 9.78
CA LEU A 132 0.27 -1.81 9.15
C LEU A 132 -0.65 -0.63 8.82
N ARG A 133 -1.98 -0.83 8.81
CA ARG A 133 -2.97 0.24 8.67
C ARG A 133 -3.36 0.89 10.00
N SER A 134 -2.71 0.51 11.09
CA SER A 134 -2.95 1.13 12.40
C SER A 134 -2.60 2.62 12.36
N LYS A 135 -3.44 3.46 12.99
CA LYS A 135 -3.15 4.89 13.18
C LYS A 135 -1.92 5.12 14.07
N PHE A 136 -1.60 4.16 14.94
CA PHE A 136 -0.50 4.27 15.89
C PHE A 136 0.82 3.84 15.26
N GLU A 137 1.79 4.75 15.20
CA GLU A 137 3.11 4.48 14.61
C GLU A 137 3.83 3.34 15.32
N LEU A 138 3.79 3.30 16.65
CA LEU A 138 4.44 2.25 17.45
C LEU A 138 3.94 0.84 17.10
N VAL A 139 2.65 0.71 16.75
CA VAL A 139 2.08 -0.57 16.28
C VAL A 139 2.62 -0.90 14.89
N ARG A 140 2.63 0.07 13.98
CA ARG A 140 3.17 -0.16 12.62
C ARG A 140 4.64 -0.54 12.65
N THR A 141 5.45 0.07 13.52
CA THR A 141 6.87 -0.26 13.70
C THR A 141 7.07 -1.71 14.12
N GLU A 142 6.32 -2.18 15.11
CA GLU A 142 6.43 -3.57 15.60
C GLU A 142 5.96 -4.59 14.55
N VAL A 143 4.84 -4.33 13.89
CA VAL A 143 4.33 -5.16 12.79
C VAL A 143 5.32 -5.21 11.63
N LEU A 144 5.91 -4.06 11.27
CA LEU A 144 6.93 -4.00 10.23
C LEU A 144 8.19 -4.78 10.63
N GLY A 145 8.54 -4.79 11.91
CA GLY A 145 9.64 -5.59 12.45
C GLY A 145 9.41 -7.10 12.29
N VAL A 146 8.18 -7.59 12.47
CA VAL A 146 7.84 -9.00 12.18
C VAL A 146 7.94 -9.28 10.68
N LEU A 147 7.46 -8.36 9.83
CA LEU A 147 7.54 -8.52 8.39
C LEU A 147 8.99 -8.53 7.89
N ALA A 148 9.83 -7.62 8.36
CA ALA A 148 11.25 -7.57 8.03
C ALA A 148 11.97 -8.87 8.43
N TYR A 149 11.61 -9.42 9.60
CA TYR A 149 12.13 -10.71 10.06
C TYR A 149 11.74 -11.85 9.12
N ALA A 150 10.52 -11.85 8.60
CA ALA A 150 10.05 -12.81 7.59
C ALA A 150 10.74 -12.62 6.23
N VAL A 151 10.93 -11.37 5.78
CA VAL A 151 11.68 -11.06 4.55
C VAL A 151 13.12 -11.58 4.62
N ALA A 152 13.73 -11.56 5.80
CA ALA A 152 15.11 -12.03 5.98
C ALA A 152 15.27 -13.56 5.98
N ARG A 153 14.19 -14.34 6.15
CA ARG A 153 14.26 -15.79 6.44
C ARG A 153 13.41 -16.67 5.55
N CYS A 154 12.27 -16.19 5.07
CA CYS A 154 11.30 -17.00 4.34
C CYS A 154 11.55 -16.95 2.83
N ASP A 155 12.64 -17.59 2.38
CA ASP A 155 13.06 -17.58 0.98
C ASP A 155 12.10 -18.32 0.02
N SER A 156 11.35 -19.30 0.54
CA SER A 156 10.35 -20.03 -0.24
C SER A 156 9.15 -19.16 -0.66
N ILE A 157 8.90 -18.05 0.04
CA ILE A 157 7.75 -17.19 -0.21
C ILE A 157 8.16 -16.05 -1.16
N THR A 158 7.82 -16.19 -2.45
CA THR A 158 8.19 -15.23 -3.51
C THR A 158 7.80 -13.78 -3.21
N SER A 159 6.70 -13.54 -2.46
CA SER A 159 6.29 -12.17 -2.10
C SER A 159 7.18 -11.50 -1.08
N LEU A 160 7.90 -12.29 -0.29
CA LEU A 160 8.86 -11.82 0.70
C LEU A 160 10.28 -11.79 0.12
N SER A 161 10.69 -12.82 -0.61
CA SER A 161 12.04 -12.90 -1.16
C SER A 161 12.34 -11.75 -2.13
N GLN A 162 11.35 -11.30 -2.92
CA GLN A 162 11.48 -10.10 -3.78
C GLN A 162 11.82 -8.81 -2.99
N LEU A 163 11.54 -8.77 -1.68
CA LEU A 163 11.78 -7.60 -0.82
C LEU A 163 13.13 -7.66 -0.10
N ARG A 164 13.87 -8.76 -0.22
CA ARG A 164 15.15 -8.97 0.47
C ARG A 164 16.18 -7.85 0.20
N PRO A 165 16.29 -7.28 -1.02
CA PRO A 165 17.20 -6.15 -1.25
C PRO A 165 16.92 -4.92 -0.38
N LEU A 166 15.69 -4.74 0.11
CA LEU A 166 15.34 -3.64 1.02
C LEU A 166 15.91 -3.82 2.44
N LEU A 167 16.45 -5.00 2.77
CA LEU A 167 17.25 -5.22 4.00
C LEU A 167 18.69 -4.71 3.87
N ALA A 168 19.12 -4.39 2.65
CA ALA A 168 20.45 -3.88 2.32
C ALA A 168 21.61 -4.73 2.86
N ASP A 169 21.48 -6.07 2.77
CA ASP A 169 22.52 -7.04 3.15
C ASP A 169 23.12 -6.83 4.55
N GLY A 170 22.33 -6.30 5.48
CA GLY A 170 22.75 -6.06 6.87
C GLY A 170 23.31 -4.66 7.14
N ASP A 171 23.34 -3.76 6.15
CA ASP A 171 23.61 -2.34 6.38
C ASP A 171 22.39 -1.66 7.03
N ASP A 172 22.48 -1.44 8.34
CA ASP A 172 21.44 -0.78 9.14
C ASP A 172 21.12 0.64 8.66
N GLU A 173 22.06 1.38 8.06
CA GLU A 173 21.79 2.71 7.50
C GLU A 173 21.04 2.65 6.18
N ALA A 174 21.18 1.52 5.48
CA ALA A 174 20.55 1.29 4.20
C ALA A 174 19.22 0.51 4.29
N ASN A 175 18.99 -0.21 5.39
CA ASN A 175 17.82 -1.04 5.59
C ASN A 175 16.52 -0.23 5.65
N PHE A 176 15.61 -0.43 4.68
CA PHE A 176 14.33 0.27 4.62
C PHE A 176 13.48 0.05 5.88
N PHE A 177 13.39 -1.20 6.33
CA PHE A 177 12.50 -1.61 7.41
C PHE A 177 12.90 -1.00 8.76
N LEU A 178 14.20 -0.84 9.00
CA LEU A 178 14.71 -0.14 10.19
C LEU A 178 14.53 1.38 10.09
N ASN A 179 14.69 1.95 8.89
CA ASN A 179 14.79 3.40 8.74
C ASN A 179 13.47 4.14 8.51
N VAL A 180 12.43 3.49 7.98
CA VAL A 180 11.16 4.18 7.63
C VAL A 180 10.42 4.78 8.85
N TYR A 181 10.60 4.19 10.03
CA TYR A 181 10.08 4.69 11.33
C TYR A 181 11.19 5.16 12.28
N HIS A 182 12.38 5.46 11.76
CA HIS A 182 13.47 5.97 12.58
C HIS A 182 13.14 7.34 13.18
N ILE A 183 13.63 7.64 14.39
CA ILE A 183 13.38 8.92 15.07
C ILE A 183 13.89 10.14 14.30
N GLN A 184 14.90 9.95 13.44
CA GLN A 184 15.50 11.00 12.61
C GLN A 184 14.84 11.08 11.23
N THR A 185 14.28 12.25 10.89
CA THR A 185 13.58 12.50 9.61
C THR A 185 14.42 12.15 8.37
N HIS A 186 15.70 12.51 8.34
CA HIS A 186 16.55 12.27 7.17
C HIS A 186 16.72 10.78 6.84
N ARG A 187 16.75 9.90 7.85
CA ARG A 187 16.81 8.45 7.66
C ARG A 187 15.51 7.92 7.07
N ARG A 188 14.36 8.42 7.55
CA ARG A 188 13.04 8.09 7.00
C ARG A 188 12.91 8.52 5.54
N THR A 189 13.32 9.75 5.21
CA THR A 189 13.33 10.27 3.84
C THR A 189 14.22 9.42 2.93
N ARG A 190 15.41 9.02 3.38
CA ARG A 190 16.31 8.13 2.61
C ARG A 190 15.70 6.74 2.38
N ALA A 191 15.03 6.19 3.40
CA ALA A 191 14.33 4.91 3.28
C ALA A 191 13.22 4.98 2.22
N LEU A 192 12.42 6.04 2.22
CA LEU A 192 11.37 6.26 1.22
C LEU A 192 11.94 6.37 -0.20
N ARG A 193 13.04 7.10 -0.40
CA ARG A 193 13.74 7.15 -1.70
C ARG A 193 14.19 5.78 -2.16
N ARG A 194 14.83 5.01 -1.28
CA ARG A 194 15.27 3.65 -1.62
C ARG A 194 14.10 2.74 -1.99
N LEU A 195 12.96 2.86 -1.32
CA LEU A 195 11.74 2.15 -1.71
C LEU A 195 11.23 2.61 -3.08
N ALA A 196 11.24 3.92 -3.34
CA ALA A 196 10.82 4.48 -4.62
C ALA A 196 11.70 3.98 -5.79
N ASP A 197 13.02 3.96 -5.59
CA ASP A 197 13.99 3.47 -6.58
C ASP A 197 13.86 1.96 -6.81
N PHE A 198 13.53 1.20 -5.76
CA PHE A 198 13.36 -0.25 -5.86
C PHE A 198 11.97 -0.68 -6.33
N ALA A 199 11.01 0.24 -6.49
CA ALA A 199 9.60 -0.08 -6.71
C ALA A 199 9.33 -0.93 -7.97
N GLU A 200 10.14 -0.77 -9.03
CA GLU A 200 10.03 -1.54 -10.29
C GLU A 200 10.27 -3.04 -10.10
N ASN A 201 10.99 -3.43 -9.05
CA ASN A 201 11.29 -4.83 -8.72
C ASN A 201 10.21 -5.46 -7.82
N ILE A 202 9.16 -4.70 -7.46
CA ILE A 202 8.11 -5.15 -6.56
C ILE A 202 6.83 -5.39 -7.35
N ARG A 203 6.24 -6.59 -7.20
CA ARG A 203 4.93 -6.90 -7.81
C ARG A 203 3.85 -5.90 -7.41
N SER A 204 3.00 -5.53 -8.36
CA SER A 204 1.87 -4.61 -8.15
C SER A 204 0.99 -4.95 -6.93
N ALA A 205 0.71 -6.24 -6.69
CA ALA A 205 -0.10 -6.66 -5.54
C ALA A 205 0.59 -6.38 -4.20
N THR A 206 1.92 -6.52 -4.14
CA THR A 206 2.70 -6.20 -2.95
C THR A 206 2.76 -4.69 -2.76
N LEU A 207 2.98 -3.91 -3.82
CA LEU A 207 2.89 -2.45 -3.72
C LEU A 207 1.53 -1.99 -3.22
N SER A 208 0.43 -2.46 -3.82
CA SER A 208 -0.93 -2.04 -3.45
C SER A 208 -1.34 -2.45 -2.04
N ASP A 209 -1.01 -3.66 -1.62
CA ASP A 209 -1.54 -4.22 -0.39
C ASP A 209 -0.68 -3.89 0.84
N LEU A 210 0.62 -3.67 0.63
CA LEU A 210 1.61 -3.45 1.68
C LEU A 210 2.13 -2.01 1.70
N PHE A 211 2.74 -1.55 0.60
CA PHE A 211 3.51 -0.30 0.62
C PHE A 211 2.65 0.95 0.40
N MET A 212 1.62 0.91 -0.45
CA MET A 212 0.72 2.04 -0.68
C MET A 212 0.04 2.51 0.63
N PRO A 213 -0.55 1.63 1.47
CA PRO A 213 -1.10 2.06 2.76
C PRO A 213 -0.03 2.52 3.75
N LEU A 214 1.13 1.85 3.77
CA LEU A 214 2.23 2.18 4.69
C LEU A 214 2.80 3.57 4.42
N VAL A 215 3.08 3.89 3.15
CA VAL A 215 3.59 5.21 2.73
C VAL A 215 2.48 6.25 2.76
N GLY A 216 1.24 5.87 2.40
CA GLY A 216 0.06 6.73 2.45
C GLY A 216 -0.18 7.35 3.82
N GLN A 217 0.09 6.60 4.89
CA GLN A 217 -0.08 7.07 6.25
C GLN A 217 0.70 8.35 6.56
N PHE A 218 1.90 8.55 5.99
CA PHE A 218 2.69 9.77 6.18
C PHE A 218 2.01 11.00 5.60
N VAL A 219 1.30 10.83 4.49
CA VAL A 219 0.54 11.91 3.84
C VAL A 219 -0.76 12.16 4.59
N GLU A 220 -1.46 11.12 5.00
CA GLU A 220 -2.72 11.22 5.74
C GLU A 220 -2.52 11.88 7.12
N SER A 221 -1.37 11.64 7.77
CA SER A 221 -0.98 12.31 9.02
C SER A 221 -0.19 13.60 8.82
N VAL A 222 -0.37 14.32 7.71
CA VAL A 222 0.37 15.56 7.40
C VAL A 222 0.34 16.61 8.53
N ALA A 223 -0.71 16.63 9.35
CA ALA A 223 -0.81 17.55 10.50
C ALA A 223 0.27 17.29 11.59
N THR A 224 0.78 16.07 11.69
CA THR A 224 1.78 15.68 12.71
C THR A 224 3.08 15.15 12.08
N THR A 225 3.20 15.21 10.76
CA THR A 225 4.33 14.64 10.02
C THR A 225 5.17 15.77 9.43
N ASP A 226 6.49 15.66 9.54
CA ASP A 226 7.43 16.64 8.99
C ASP A 226 7.18 16.89 7.48
N HIS A 227 7.19 18.14 7.06
CA HIS A 227 6.85 18.52 5.69
C HIS A 227 7.79 17.93 4.63
N LEU A 228 9.09 17.75 4.94
CA LEU A 228 10.04 17.12 4.02
C LEU A 228 9.70 15.63 3.84
N LEU A 229 9.29 14.98 4.93
CA LEU A 229 8.88 13.58 4.90
C LEU A 229 7.56 13.38 4.14
N VAL A 230 6.59 14.28 4.32
CA VAL A 230 5.33 14.28 3.55
C VAL A 230 5.62 14.45 2.06
N ASN A 231 6.51 15.38 1.69
CA ASN A 231 6.91 15.58 0.29
C ASN A 231 7.54 14.33 -0.31
N GLU A 232 8.45 13.68 0.44
CA GLU A 232 9.09 12.44 -0.02
C GLU A 232 8.10 11.27 -0.14
N ALA A 233 7.15 11.16 0.79
CA ALA A 233 6.10 10.15 0.73
C ALA A 233 5.22 10.33 -0.51
N ILE A 234 4.86 11.57 -0.87
CA ILE A 234 4.10 11.88 -2.09
C ILE A 234 4.86 11.40 -3.33
N ILE A 235 6.15 11.73 -3.43
CA ILE A 235 7.01 11.30 -4.56
C ILE A 235 7.08 9.77 -4.62
N THR A 236 7.27 9.12 -3.47
CA THR A 236 7.36 7.66 -3.35
C THR A 236 6.06 6.99 -3.79
N LEU A 237 4.89 7.52 -3.39
CA LEU A 237 3.59 7.02 -3.85
C LEU A 237 3.43 7.14 -5.37
N GLY A 238 3.90 8.25 -5.97
CA GLY A 238 3.93 8.40 -7.43
C GLY A 238 4.80 7.34 -8.12
N ARG A 239 6.03 7.14 -7.65
CA ARG A 239 6.96 6.14 -8.20
C ARG A 239 6.43 4.72 -8.08
N MET A 240 5.84 4.37 -6.94
CA MET A 240 5.17 3.07 -6.75
C MET A 240 3.95 2.93 -7.67
N ALA A 241 3.19 4.00 -7.91
CA ALA A 241 2.04 3.97 -8.81
C ALA A 241 2.41 3.66 -10.27
N ALA A 242 3.63 4.02 -10.70
CA ALA A 242 4.16 3.65 -12.02
C ALA A 242 4.24 2.12 -12.24
N GLN A 243 4.19 1.34 -11.16
CA GLN A 243 4.36 -0.12 -11.17
C GLN A 243 3.06 -0.86 -10.81
N LEU A 244 1.94 -0.13 -10.66
CA LEU A 244 0.65 -0.71 -10.31
C LEU A 244 -0.12 -1.16 -11.55
N ALA A 245 -0.74 -2.33 -11.50
CA ALA A 245 -1.77 -2.71 -12.46
C ALA A 245 -2.98 -1.76 -12.37
N TRP A 246 -3.70 -1.60 -13.49
CA TRP A 246 -4.81 -0.64 -13.64
C TRP A 246 -5.80 -0.64 -12.48
N GLY A 247 -6.23 -1.81 -12.01
CA GLY A 247 -7.19 -1.91 -10.90
C GLY A 247 -6.68 -1.24 -9.63
N SER A 248 -5.45 -1.55 -9.22
CA SER A 248 -4.81 -0.96 -8.03
C SER A 248 -4.44 0.51 -8.24
N TYR A 249 -3.98 0.88 -9.45
CA TYR A 249 -3.68 2.26 -9.81
C TYR A 249 -4.93 3.15 -9.70
N ASN A 250 -6.02 2.76 -10.36
CA ASN A 250 -7.27 3.52 -10.33
C ASN A 250 -7.85 3.55 -8.91
N ALA A 251 -7.77 2.45 -8.15
CA ALA A 251 -8.19 2.44 -6.75
C ALA A 251 -7.42 3.47 -5.90
N ALA A 252 -6.10 3.59 -6.10
CA ALA A 252 -5.28 4.59 -5.40
C ALA A 252 -5.70 6.03 -5.78
N VAL A 253 -5.89 6.32 -7.08
CA VAL A 253 -6.38 7.64 -7.53
C VAL A 253 -7.73 7.96 -6.91
N GLN A 254 -8.69 7.04 -6.98
CA GLN A 254 -10.03 7.25 -6.41
C GLN A 254 -9.98 7.42 -4.88
N TYR A 255 -9.10 6.68 -4.20
CA TYR A 255 -8.93 6.79 -2.75
C TYR A 255 -8.47 8.19 -2.33
N TYR A 256 -7.36 8.68 -2.89
CA TYR A 256 -6.84 10.01 -2.54
C TYR A 256 -7.73 11.15 -3.07
N LEU A 257 -8.38 10.97 -4.23
CA LEU A 257 -9.36 11.95 -4.73
C LEU A 257 -10.59 12.03 -3.81
N ARG A 258 -11.05 10.89 -3.26
CA ARG A 258 -12.12 10.88 -2.26
C ARG A 258 -11.70 11.63 -0.99
N LEU A 259 -10.50 11.36 -0.47
CA LEU A 259 -9.99 12.08 0.72
C LEU A 259 -9.84 13.59 0.46
N ALA A 260 -9.40 13.99 -0.73
CA ALA A 260 -9.39 15.41 -1.10
C ALA A 260 -10.80 16.02 -1.14
N ARG A 261 -11.80 15.28 -1.62
CA ARG A 261 -13.21 15.72 -1.65
C ARG A 261 -13.84 15.88 -0.26
N GLU A 262 -13.28 15.24 0.77
CA GLU A 262 -13.71 15.44 2.17
C GLU A 262 -13.32 16.83 2.71
N ARG A 263 -12.43 17.57 2.01
CA ARG A 263 -12.07 18.97 2.29
C ARG A 263 -11.69 19.24 3.74
N VAL A 264 -10.86 18.35 4.28
CA VAL A 264 -10.23 18.59 5.58
C VAL A 264 -9.09 19.59 5.33
N PRO A 265 -9.15 20.83 5.87
CA PRO A 265 -8.25 21.92 5.46
C PRO A 265 -6.75 21.61 5.63
N THR A 266 -6.41 20.77 6.61
CA THR A 266 -5.03 20.37 6.90
C THR A 266 -4.49 19.33 5.93
N THR A 267 -5.35 18.49 5.32
CA THR A 267 -4.92 17.33 4.52
C THR A 267 -5.21 17.47 3.03
N GLU A 268 -6.20 18.27 2.63
CA GLU A 268 -6.66 18.36 1.24
C GLU A 268 -5.51 18.66 0.26
N LYS A 269 -4.67 19.65 0.56
CA LYS A 269 -3.51 20.01 -0.27
C LYS A 269 -2.55 18.83 -0.45
N ALA A 270 -2.30 18.04 0.58
CA ALA A 270 -1.43 16.86 0.51
C ALA A 270 -2.10 15.73 -0.30
N MET A 271 -3.40 15.54 -0.14
CA MET A 271 -4.17 14.56 -0.93
C MET A 271 -4.14 14.90 -2.42
N ILE A 272 -4.35 16.17 -2.81
CA ILE A 272 -4.28 16.59 -4.21
C ILE A 272 -2.87 16.46 -4.77
N ARG A 273 -1.84 16.84 -4.02
CA ARG A 273 -0.46 16.60 -4.45
C ARG A 273 -0.15 15.11 -4.65
N THR A 274 -0.75 14.24 -3.85
CA THR A 274 -0.65 12.78 -4.00
C THR A 274 -1.36 12.31 -5.26
N VAL A 275 -2.59 12.77 -5.52
CA VAL A 275 -3.31 12.47 -6.77
C VAL A 275 -2.47 12.92 -7.97
N VAL A 276 -1.97 14.15 -7.97
CA VAL A 276 -1.12 14.67 -9.05
C VAL A 276 0.13 13.82 -9.24
N SER A 277 0.85 13.48 -8.16
CA SER A 277 2.05 12.63 -8.26
C SER A 277 1.75 11.24 -8.80
N ILE A 278 0.59 10.66 -8.51
CA ILE A 278 0.15 9.38 -9.07
C ILE A 278 -0.15 9.55 -10.56
N LEU A 279 -0.92 10.57 -10.94
CA LEU A 279 -1.27 10.88 -12.33
C LEU A 279 -0.07 11.22 -13.21
N ASP A 280 0.95 11.87 -12.65
CA ASP A 280 2.21 12.17 -13.31
C ASP A 280 3.01 10.89 -13.66
N ASN A 281 2.74 9.78 -12.96
CA ASN A 281 3.35 8.46 -13.18
C ASN A 281 2.40 7.49 -13.89
N PHE A 282 1.42 8.03 -14.63
CA PHE A 282 0.56 7.24 -15.49
C PHE A 282 1.39 6.55 -16.59
N HIS A 283 1.23 5.24 -16.77
CA HIS A 283 2.08 4.43 -17.66
C HIS A 283 1.30 3.56 -18.64
N PHE A 284 -0.04 3.57 -18.58
CA PHE A 284 -0.85 2.73 -19.46
C PHE A 284 -0.91 3.34 -20.86
N LYS A 285 -0.33 2.67 -21.85
CA LYS A 285 -0.50 3.06 -23.26
C LYS A 285 -1.96 2.79 -23.69
N MET A 286 -2.55 3.65 -24.52
CA MET A 286 -3.92 3.51 -25.04
C MET A 286 -3.93 3.74 -26.57
N GLY A 287 -4.77 2.98 -27.29
CA GLY A 287 -4.85 2.90 -28.76
C GLY A 287 -3.51 2.73 -29.50
N GLU A 288 -3.28 3.50 -30.58
CA GLU A 288 -2.16 3.34 -31.54
C GLU A 288 -0.75 3.49 -30.93
N SER A 289 -0.63 3.87 -29.66
CA SER A 289 0.64 3.85 -28.91
C SER A 289 1.11 2.42 -28.55
N VAL A 290 0.32 1.40 -28.88
CA VAL A 290 0.71 -0.01 -28.80
C VAL A 290 1.47 -0.38 -30.08
N GLU A 291 2.74 0.01 -30.14
CA GLU A 291 3.69 -0.84 -30.87
C GLU A 291 3.66 -2.18 -30.12
N ILE A 292 2.98 -3.16 -30.72
CA ILE A 292 3.15 -4.55 -30.32
C ILE A 292 4.62 -4.80 -30.61
N ASP A 293 5.46 -4.86 -29.57
CA ASP A 293 6.79 -5.43 -29.68
C ASP A 293 6.58 -6.80 -30.31
N LYS A 294 6.78 -6.88 -31.64
CA LYS A 294 6.98 -8.16 -32.28
C LYS A 294 8.19 -8.71 -31.55
N PRO A 295 8.11 -9.91 -30.94
CA PRO A 295 9.34 -10.54 -30.51
C PRO A 295 10.25 -10.53 -31.74
N GLU A 296 11.44 -9.97 -31.61
CA GLU A 296 12.48 -10.09 -32.63
C GLU A 296 12.66 -11.59 -32.84
N ALA A 297 11.96 -12.11 -33.86
CA ALA A 297 12.28 -13.40 -34.43
C ALA A 297 13.65 -13.16 -35.05
N GLU A 298 14.71 -13.50 -34.30
CA GLU A 298 16.02 -13.72 -34.88
C GLU A 298 15.79 -14.60 -36.11
N GLU A 299 16.14 -14.08 -37.28
CA GLU A 299 16.12 -14.79 -38.55
C GLU A 299 17.16 -15.92 -38.51
N THR A 300 16.90 -16.97 -37.73
CA THR A 300 17.49 -18.28 -37.96
C THR A 300 16.53 -19.03 -38.86
N ALA A 301 16.88 -19.07 -40.15
CA ALA A 301 16.27 -19.93 -41.13
C ALA A 301 16.44 -21.40 -40.72
N ASP A 302 15.49 -21.93 -39.96
CA ASP A 302 15.15 -23.34 -40.00
C ASP A 302 13.67 -23.54 -39.70
N SER A 303 12.94 -23.95 -40.74
CA SER A 303 11.50 -24.17 -40.74
C SER A 303 11.15 -25.41 -39.93
N ASN A 304 10.73 -25.24 -38.67
CA ASN A 304 9.79 -26.09 -37.93
C ASN A 304 9.51 -25.51 -36.52
N GLU A 305 8.78 -24.40 -36.43
CA GLU A 305 8.12 -24.00 -35.17
C GLU A 305 6.77 -24.72 -35.04
N PRO A 306 6.43 -25.26 -33.85
CA PRO A 306 5.15 -25.93 -33.65
C PRO A 306 3.99 -24.92 -33.69
N LEU A 307 2.91 -25.29 -34.37
CA LEU A 307 1.69 -24.49 -34.56
C LEU A 307 1.06 -23.93 -33.26
N ASP A 308 1.37 -24.54 -32.11
CA ASP A 308 0.85 -24.17 -30.79
C ASP A 308 1.42 -22.83 -30.27
N THR A 309 2.65 -22.45 -30.65
CA THR A 309 3.30 -21.23 -30.14
C THR A 309 2.71 -19.96 -30.77
N GLU A 310 2.38 -20.00 -32.06
CA GLU A 310 1.73 -18.86 -32.75
C GLU A 310 0.31 -18.57 -32.22
N VAL A 311 -0.43 -19.64 -31.86
CA VAL A 311 -1.81 -19.52 -31.36
C VAL A 311 -1.82 -18.87 -29.97
N GLU A 312 -0.88 -19.24 -29.09
CA GLU A 312 -0.74 -18.61 -27.77
C GLU A 312 -0.30 -17.14 -27.85
N VAL A 313 0.62 -16.81 -28.76
CA VAL A 313 1.08 -15.42 -28.98
C VAL A 313 -0.08 -14.54 -29.48
N LYS A 314 -0.84 -14.99 -30.48
CA LYS A 314 -2.02 -14.27 -31.00
C LYS A 314 -3.11 -14.11 -29.92
N ALA A 315 -3.35 -15.15 -29.12
CA ALA A 315 -4.33 -15.10 -28.03
C ALA A 315 -3.92 -14.13 -26.91
N ASN A 316 -2.63 -14.06 -26.55
CA ASN A 316 -2.13 -13.12 -25.54
C ASN A 316 -2.17 -11.68 -26.04
N ALA A 317 -1.78 -11.42 -27.30
CA ALA A 317 -1.90 -10.09 -27.91
C ALA A 317 -3.35 -9.59 -27.91
N GLN A 318 -4.31 -10.47 -28.24
CA GLN A 318 -5.73 -10.13 -28.22
C GLN A 318 -6.25 -9.83 -26.81
N ARG A 319 -5.76 -10.54 -25.78
CA ARG A 319 -6.11 -10.28 -24.37
C ARG A 319 -5.60 -8.92 -23.90
N GLU A 320 -4.34 -8.59 -24.20
CA GLU A 320 -3.77 -7.29 -23.84
C GLU A 320 -4.45 -6.15 -24.59
N ALA A 321 -4.72 -6.28 -25.89
CA ALA A 321 -5.50 -5.28 -26.64
C ALA A 321 -6.89 -5.03 -26.02
N LYS A 322 -7.61 -6.10 -25.64
CA LYS A 322 -8.92 -5.98 -24.97
C LYS A 322 -8.81 -5.31 -23.60
N LYS A 323 -7.74 -5.58 -22.85
CA LYS A 323 -7.47 -4.96 -21.55
C LYS A 323 -7.15 -3.47 -21.72
N MET A 324 -6.35 -3.10 -22.72
CA MET A 324 -6.02 -1.69 -23.02
C MET A 324 -7.25 -0.91 -23.47
N ALA A 325 -8.10 -1.48 -24.32
CA ALA A 325 -9.38 -0.87 -24.71
C ALA A 325 -10.30 -0.61 -23.50
N ARG A 326 -10.34 -1.53 -22.52
CA ARG A 326 -11.09 -1.34 -21.26
C ARG A 326 -10.50 -0.24 -20.39
N ILE A 327 -9.18 -0.11 -20.36
CA ILE A 327 -8.49 0.97 -19.64
C ILE A 327 -8.84 2.30 -20.30
N GLU A 328 -8.75 2.38 -21.63
CA GLU A 328 -9.11 3.56 -22.41
C GLU A 328 -10.57 3.99 -22.18
N GLU A 329 -11.50 3.06 -22.24
CA GLU A 329 -12.91 3.32 -21.92
C GLU A 329 -13.06 3.84 -20.49
N ALA A 330 -12.42 3.20 -19.51
CA ALA A 330 -12.51 3.63 -18.11
C ALA A 330 -11.87 5.01 -17.87
N VAL A 331 -10.78 5.33 -18.58
CA VAL A 331 -10.10 6.63 -18.50
C VAL A 331 -10.99 7.72 -19.08
N THR A 332 -11.53 7.50 -20.27
CA THR A 332 -12.34 8.48 -21.00
C THR A 332 -13.73 8.70 -20.40
N THR A 333 -14.37 7.64 -19.90
CA THR A 333 -15.76 7.70 -19.40
C THR A 333 -15.87 7.97 -17.90
N ARG A 334 -14.83 7.65 -17.11
CA ARG A 334 -14.90 7.77 -15.63
C ARG A 334 -13.78 8.62 -15.06
N LEU A 335 -12.51 8.29 -15.34
CA LEU A 335 -11.39 8.94 -14.67
C LEU A 335 -11.29 10.43 -15.02
N LEU A 336 -11.14 10.77 -16.30
CA LEU A 336 -10.99 12.16 -16.75
C LEU A 336 -12.22 13.00 -16.41
N PRO A 337 -13.47 12.55 -16.64
CA PRO A 337 -14.66 13.29 -16.20
C PRO A 337 -14.68 13.56 -14.69
N SER A 338 -14.30 12.59 -13.86
CA SER A 338 -14.26 12.74 -12.39
C SER A 338 -13.21 13.77 -11.93
N LEU A 339 -12.06 13.82 -12.61
CA LEU A 339 -11.00 14.79 -12.34
C LEU A 339 -11.40 16.20 -12.81
N LEU A 340 -11.96 16.33 -14.02
CA LEU A 340 -12.49 17.59 -14.55
C LEU A 340 -13.61 18.14 -13.67
N GLN A 341 -14.54 17.30 -13.23
CA GLN A 341 -15.61 17.71 -12.31
C GLN A 341 -15.06 18.25 -10.99
N TYR A 342 -13.97 17.67 -10.48
CA TYR A 342 -13.33 18.17 -9.26
C TYR A 342 -12.66 19.54 -9.50
N LEU A 343 -12.01 19.73 -10.65
CA LEU A 343 -11.39 20.99 -11.07
C LEU A 343 -12.44 22.10 -11.26
N GLU A 344 -13.55 21.81 -11.93
CA GLU A 344 -14.59 22.79 -12.32
C GLU A 344 -15.52 23.22 -11.18
N LYS A 345 -15.48 22.53 -10.04
CA LYS A 345 -16.35 22.83 -8.91
C LYS A 345 -16.18 24.30 -8.51
N ARG A 346 -17.24 25.11 -8.53
CA ARG A 346 -17.16 26.55 -8.20
C ARG A 346 -17.31 26.74 -6.70
N ASP A 347 -16.21 27.03 -6.03
CA ASP A 347 -16.17 27.34 -4.61
C ASP A 347 -15.01 28.30 -4.36
N GLU A 348 -15.31 29.57 -4.07
CA GLU A 348 -14.32 30.65 -4.10
C GLU A 348 -13.22 30.49 -3.04
N ALA A 349 -13.49 29.76 -1.94
CA ALA A 349 -12.57 29.70 -0.79
C ALA A 349 -11.30 28.85 -1.05
N GLU A 350 -11.35 27.92 -1.99
CA GLU A 350 -10.31 26.88 -2.17
C GLU A 350 -10.01 26.58 -3.66
N GLU A 351 -10.24 27.54 -4.55
CA GLU A 351 -9.96 27.37 -6.00
C GLU A 351 -8.50 26.98 -6.25
N ALA A 352 -7.56 27.63 -5.55
CA ALA A 352 -6.13 27.43 -5.73
C ALA A 352 -5.66 25.99 -5.47
N ILE A 353 -6.28 25.27 -4.53
CA ILE A 353 -5.88 23.92 -4.14
C ILE A 353 -6.11 22.92 -5.28
N ARG A 354 -7.10 23.18 -6.14
CA ARG A 354 -7.58 22.24 -7.15
C ARG A 354 -6.88 22.38 -8.48
N ILE A 355 -6.40 23.58 -8.81
CA ILE A 355 -5.69 23.88 -10.07
C ILE A 355 -4.60 22.86 -10.40
N PRO A 356 -3.73 22.42 -9.46
CA PRO A 356 -2.67 21.46 -9.76
C PRO A 356 -3.16 20.14 -10.37
N ILE A 357 -4.42 19.72 -10.13
CA ILE A 357 -4.97 18.50 -10.72
C ILE A 357 -4.98 18.55 -12.26
N ALA A 358 -5.04 19.75 -12.83
CA ALA A 358 -5.02 19.97 -14.27
C ALA A 358 -3.73 19.44 -14.92
N ILE A 359 -2.60 19.48 -14.21
CA ILE A 359 -1.33 18.91 -14.67
C ILE A 359 -1.48 17.39 -14.85
N GLY A 360 -2.04 16.72 -13.84
CA GLY A 360 -2.30 15.29 -13.89
C GLY A 360 -3.32 14.91 -14.98
N ILE A 361 -4.36 15.71 -15.18
CA ILE A 361 -5.32 15.52 -16.30
C ILE A 361 -4.60 15.59 -17.64
N ALA A 362 -3.74 16.60 -17.84
CA ALA A 362 -2.96 16.73 -19.07
C ALA A 362 -2.04 15.53 -19.30
N ARG A 363 -1.31 15.07 -18.27
CA ARG A 363 -0.46 13.88 -18.34
C ARG A 363 -1.21 12.65 -18.80
N VAL A 364 -2.32 12.30 -18.15
CA VAL A 364 -3.16 11.16 -18.55
C VAL A 364 -3.68 11.32 -19.98
N THR A 365 -4.11 12.53 -20.34
CA THR A 365 -4.66 12.80 -21.68
C THR A 365 -3.63 12.57 -22.78
N MET A 366 -2.34 12.81 -22.53
CA MET A 366 -1.28 12.55 -23.51
C MET A 366 -1.10 11.06 -23.84
N HIS A 367 -1.57 10.15 -22.98
CA HIS A 367 -1.55 8.71 -23.28
C HIS A 367 -2.73 8.25 -24.14
N LEU A 368 -3.74 9.11 -24.38
CA LEU A 368 -4.87 8.78 -25.23
C LEU A 368 -4.52 8.87 -26.72
N PRO A 369 -5.25 8.15 -27.58
CA PRO A 369 -5.21 8.34 -29.04
C PRO A 369 -5.60 9.77 -29.44
N GLU A 370 -5.10 10.24 -30.58
CA GLU A 370 -5.36 11.62 -31.06
C GLU A 370 -6.84 11.97 -31.14
N THR A 371 -7.68 11.01 -31.54
CA THR A 371 -9.13 11.10 -31.62
C THR A 371 -9.77 11.58 -30.31
N TYR A 372 -9.23 11.15 -29.17
CA TYR A 372 -9.73 11.52 -27.84
C TYR A 372 -8.88 12.59 -27.16
N ARG A 373 -7.60 12.71 -27.51
CA ARG A 373 -6.66 13.66 -26.90
C ARG A 373 -7.11 15.10 -27.11
N SER A 374 -7.30 15.54 -28.36
CA SER A 374 -7.59 16.94 -28.68
C SER A 374 -8.91 17.47 -28.08
N PRO A 375 -10.02 16.70 -28.08
CA PRO A 375 -11.24 17.11 -27.38
C PRO A 375 -11.06 17.24 -25.86
N GLN A 376 -10.28 16.37 -25.23
CA GLN A 376 -10.05 16.41 -23.78
C GLN A 376 -9.13 17.56 -23.36
N ILE A 377 -8.07 17.83 -24.14
CA ILE A 377 -7.22 19.00 -23.93
C ILE A 377 -8.04 20.30 -24.09
N SER A 378 -8.88 20.39 -25.12
CA SER A 378 -9.78 21.53 -25.31
C SER A 378 -10.68 21.76 -24.09
N LYS A 379 -11.29 20.71 -23.53
CA LYS A 379 -12.11 20.80 -22.32
C LYS A 379 -11.31 21.31 -21.11
N LEU A 380 -10.10 20.78 -20.92
CA LEU A 380 -9.22 21.20 -19.83
C LEU A 380 -8.83 22.68 -19.95
N ILE A 381 -8.49 23.13 -21.16
CA ILE A 381 -8.16 24.52 -21.46
C ILE A 381 -9.36 25.43 -21.15
N ILE A 382 -10.56 25.07 -21.61
CA ILE A 382 -11.78 25.84 -21.33
C ILE A 382 -12.03 25.96 -19.83
N ALA A 383 -11.88 24.86 -19.06
CA ALA A 383 -12.04 24.88 -17.61
C ALA A 383 -11.04 25.86 -16.95
N LEU A 384 -9.77 25.83 -17.34
CA LEU A 384 -8.74 26.75 -16.84
C LEU A 384 -8.99 28.20 -17.28
N SER A 385 -9.48 28.44 -18.50
CA SER A 385 -9.90 29.78 -18.95
C SER A 385 -11.02 30.36 -18.08
N GLN A 386 -11.96 29.52 -17.61
CA GLN A 386 -12.98 29.98 -16.66
C GLN A 386 -12.37 30.33 -15.30
N ILE A 387 -11.40 29.55 -14.80
CA ILE A 387 -10.71 29.83 -13.53
C ILE A 387 -9.85 31.10 -13.63
N LEU A 388 -9.25 31.40 -14.80
CA LEU A 388 -8.53 32.65 -15.05
C LEU A 388 -9.39 33.91 -14.87
N ARG A 389 -10.73 33.80 -14.91
CA ARG A 389 -11.66 34.90 -14.64
C ARG A 389 -11.89 35.15 -13.15
N SER A 390 -11.28 34.36 -12.26
CA SER A 390 -11.38 34.54 -10.80
C SER A 390 -10.93 35.94 -10.38
N LYS A 391 -11.54 36.47 -9.31
CA LYS A 391 -11.19 37.79 -8.74
C LYS A 391 -9.86 37.74 -7.97
N SER A 392 -9.46 36.58 -7.48
CA SER A 392 -8.20 36.39 -6.74
C SER A 392 -6.99 36.43 -7.68
N GLN A 393 -5.99 37.26 -7.35
CA GLN A 393 -4.74 37.34 -8.11
C GLN A 393 -3.95 36.03 -8.01
N ASP A 394 -3.85 35.46 -6.81
CA ASP A 394 -3.11 34.20 -6.56
C ASP A 394 -3.67 33.04 -7.39
N VAL A 395 -5.01 32.97 -7.52
CA VAL A 395 -5.68 31.96 -8.35
C VAL A 395 -5.32 32.15 -9.83
N ARG A 396 -5.33 33.39 -10.33
CA ARG A 396 -4.96 33.68 -11.73
C ARG A 396 -3.51 33.33 -12.02
N ASP A 397 -2.60 33.65 -11.11
CA ASP A 397 -1.16 33.41 -11.31
C ASP A 397 -0.83 31.92 -11.26
N LEU A 398 -1.41 31.18 -10.31
CA LEU A 398 -1.29 29.72 -10.27
C LEU A 398 -1.90 29.05 -11.51
N THR A 399 -3.01 29.58 -12.02
CA THR A 399 -3.62 29.08 -13.27
C THR A 399 -2.71 29.31 -14.47
N ARG A 400 -2.08 30.49 -14.59
CA ARG A 400 -1.09 30.78 -15.65
C ARG A 400 0.12 29.86 -15.57
N GLU A 401 0.69 29.67 -14.38
CA GLU A 401 1.81 28.74 -14.18
C GLU A 401 1.42 27.31 -14.60
N THR A 402 0.22 26.89 -14.24
CA THR A 402 -0.32 25.58 -14.58
C THR A 402 -0.53 25.42 -16.09
N LEU A 403 -1.04 26.45 -16.76
CA LEU A 403 -1.17 26.47 -18.23
C LEU A 403 0.19 26.38 -18.92
N CYS A 404 1.21 27.09 -18.42
CA CYS A 404 2.58 26.96 -18.94
C CYS A 404 3.10 25.52 -18.81
N LYS A 405 2.89 24.87 -17.65
CA LYS A 405 3.26 23.46 -17.45
C LYS A 405 2.50 22.52 -18.41
N ILE A 406 1.21 22.76 -18.61
CA ILE A 406 0.40 21.97 -19.55
C ILE A 406 0.88 22.19 -20.99
N ALA A 407 1.18 23.42 -21.40
CA ALA A 407 1.73 23.70 -22.74
C ALA A 407 3.05 22.94 -22.98
N ILE A 408 3.91 22.83 -21.98
CA ILE A 408 5.14 22.02 -22.04
C ILE A 408 4.81 20.52 -22.18
N ILE A 409 3.80 20.02 -21.48
CA ILE A 409 3.40 18.60 -21.51
C ILE A 409 2.80 18.21 -22.86
N VAL A 410 1.92 19.04 -23.42
CA VAL A 410 1.21 18.73 -24.67
C VAL A 410 2.12 18.95 -25.89
N GLY A 411 3.11 19.85 -25.79
CA GLY A 411 4.10 20.09 -26.83
C GLY A 411 3.66 21.11 -27.90
N PRO A 412 4.56 21.46 -28.83
CA PRO A 412 4.40 22.60 -29.73
C PRO A 412 3.30 22.41 -30.77
N GLU A 413 3.06 21.17 -31.22
CA GLU A 413 2.06 20.87 -32.25
C GLU A 413 0.63 21.17 -31.80
N SER A 414 0.40 21.20 -30.49
CA SER A 414 -0.90 21.47 -29.88
C SER A 414 -1.07 22.91 -29.40
N LEU A 415 -0.09 23.80 -29.63
CA LEU A 415 -0.13 25.20 -29.19
C LEU A 415 -1.28 25.99 -29.83
N TYR A 416 -1.72 25.62 -31.03
CA TYR A 416 -2.88 26.26 -31.68
C TYR A 416 -4.16 26.14 -30.85
N MET A 417 -4.28 25.14 -29.97
CA MET A 417 -5.44 25.00 -29.09
C MET A 417 -5.49 26.08 -28.00
N PHE A 418 -4.37 26.74 -27.70
CA PHE A 418 -4.28 27.80 -26.70
C PHE A 418 -4.54 29.20 -27.29
N SER A 419 -4.52 29.38 -28.61
CA SER A 419 -4.71 30.71 -29.24
C SER A 419 -6.14 31.25 -29.16
N HIS A 420 -7.09 30.45 -28.65
CA HIS A 420 -8.49 30.83 -28.46
C HIS A 420 -8.88 31.04 -26.99
N MET A 421 -7.91 30.97 -26.07
CA MET A 421 -8.08 31.36 -24.66
C MET A 421 -8.12 32.88 -24.52
#